data_AF-M9RBV1-F1
#
_entry.id   AF-M9RBV1-F1
#
_cell.length_a   1.000
_cell.length_b   1.000
_cell.length_c   1.000
_cell.angle_alpha   90.00
_cell.angle_beta   90.00
_cell.angle_gamma   90.00
#
_symmetry.space_group_name_H-M   'P 1'
#
loop_
_entity.id
_entity.type
_entity.pdbx_description
1 polymer ?
#
loop_
_entity_poly.entity_id
_entity_poly.type
_entity_poly.pdbx_seq_one_letter_code
_entity_poly.pdbx_strand_id
1 'polypeptide(L)'
;MIYRLATAFITLSTGFAAPALADVNAADFWSNQQAFYGALGATLSGDMSGDQLNNPEINVILPQGIVSFQIKADNVTMTDNSDGTVTINYPSPMTISIAGGVADEGGFSATATMTHDGYTVTASGEPGDIFYEFNGQNMQLVIGDISVDGAEPEGMNIEGWMTLTDWIGTTRVTEGNLITYSASSEIGTTNVDFSFSADNVSSQSSQITLPMTSAIEMTLPSGGSDVLNLSTALRDGLSVVLQSTGEGCSSSAVTMMDGALLTNQTTSTGPQDFDLTFNDDGLAVTGSASDFTMVLNDPMMFPGDLEFGIDAISLDYDVPLNASDAPQDFRVATGLSGITISDAIWDMFDPSRHLPRDTAEILFDVTGMGTNGMDLLNFEALAQLFGPPPIQIDEVTIENLRIAAVGAEATATGAITFDWTDFQTIPGIARPEGAVTVNLNGANALMDTLVAMGLIPEGDLVMPRMMMGMFATPVGDDMLESVLEVNSEGHVLANGQRLQ
;
A
#
# COMPACT_ATOMS: atom_id res chain seq x y z
N MET A 1 55.91 78.77 17.44
CA MET A 1 55.33 79.09 16.12
C MET A 1 54.38 77.96 15.77
N ILE A 2 53.14 78.31 15.36
CA ILE A 2 52.31 77.57 14.38
C ILE A 2 51.41 76.41 14.91
N TYR A 3 50.09 76.74 14.94
CA TYR A 3 48.79 76.00 14.92
C TYR A 3 48.45 74.92 15.99
N ARG A 4 47.34 74.94 16.75
CA ARG A 4 45.85 75.02 16.54
C ARG A 4 45.15 73.67 16.24
N LEU A 5 44.12 73.39 17.07
CA LEU A 5 42.87 72.61 16.87
C LEU A 5 43.00 71.07 16.82
N ALA A 6 42.54 70.30 17.82
CA ALA A 6 41.14 69.98 18.21
C ALA A 6 40.42 69.01 17.25
N THR A 7 40.01 67.85 17.77
CA THR A 7 38.64 67.23 17.69
C THR A 7 38.71 65.69 17.65
N ALA A 8 37.78 65.10 18.39
CA ALA A 8 37.48 63.69 18.60
C ALA A 8 37.11 62.90 17.31
N PHE A 9 37.01 61.56 17.41
CA PHE A 9 35.74 60.83 17.25
C PHE A 9 35.95 59.29 17.40
N ILE A 10 34.95 58.68 18.04
CA ILE A 10 34.45 57.28 17.90
C ILE A 10 35.25 56.16 18.57
N THR A 11 34.75 55.80 19.75
CA THR A 11 34.78 54.47 20.34
C THR A 11 34.12 53.47 19.38
N LEU A 12 34.91 52.50 18.90
CA LEU A 12 34.42 51.33 18.17
C LEU A 12 33.57 50.47 19.13
N SER A 13 32.25 50.59 19.06
CA SER A 13 31.34 49.57 19.55
C SER A 13 31.15 48.54 18.45
N THR A 14 32.06 47.57 18.36
CA THR A 14 31.79 46.31 17.67
C THR A 14 30.74 45.57 18.48
N GLY A 15 29.47 45.79 18.15
CA GLY A 15 28.41 44.89 18.55
C GLY A 15 28.75 43.52 17.97
N PHE A 16 28.89 42.53 18.85
CA PHE A 16 28.80 41.14 18.43
C PHE A 16 27.40 40.98 17.85
N ALA A 17 27.27 41.00 16.52
CA ALA A 17 26.18 40.32 15.87
C ALA A 17 26.39 38.84 16.22
N ALA A 18 25.66 38.36 17.22
CA ALA A 18 25.41 36.93 17.32
C ALA A 18 24.90 36.48 15.94
N PRO A 19 25.21 35.26 15.47
CA PRO A 19 24.46 34.69 14.36
C PRO A 19 22.99 34.91 14.71
N ALA A 20 22.23 35.56 13.82
CA ALA A 20 20.78 35.45 13.91
C ALA A 20 20.53 33.94 13.88
N LEU A 21 20.11 33.38 15.01
CA LEU A 21 19.61 32.03 15.01
C LEU A 21 18.37 32.08 14.13
N ALA A 22 18.21 31.04 13.33
CA ALA A 22 17.00 30.81 12.59
C ALA A 22 15.82 30.80 13.57
N ASP A 23 15.00 31.85 13.54
CA ASP A 23 13.87 32.01 14.45
C ASP A 23 12.59 31.83 13.64
N VAL A 24 11.83 30.78 13.96
CA VAL A 24 10.47 30.54 13.46
C VAL A 24 9.47 31.10 14.47
N ASN A 25 8.41 31.74 13.99
CA ASN A 25 7.26 32.12 14.81
C ASN A 25 5.98 31.39 14.38
N ALA A 26 4.91 31.54 15.16
CA ALA A 26 3.63 30.88 14.89
C ALA A 26 3.05 31.17 13.49
N ALA A 27 3.31 32.35 12.91
CA ALA A 27 2.83 32.68 11.57
C ALA A 27 3.63 31.94 10.48
N ASP A 28 4.94 31.77 10.68
CA ASP A 28 5.79 30.99 9.77
C ASP A 28 5.40 29.50 9.82
N PHE A 29 5.16 28.96 11.03
CA PHE A 29 4.58 27.61 11.20
C PHE A 29 3.30 27.43 10.38
N TRP A 30 2.36 28.37 10.56
CA TRP A 30 1.05 28.27 9.93
C TRP A 30 1.14 28.37 8.41
N SER A 31 1.91 29.33 7.90
CA SER A 31 2.15 29.50 6.47
C SER A 31 2.77 28.25 5.85
N ASN A 32 3.75 27.63 6.51
CA ASN A 32 4.42 26.45 5.99
C ASN A 32 3.51 25.22 5.94
N GLN A 33 2.66 25.04 6.95
CA GLN A 33 1.62 24.01 6.92
C GLN A 33 0.61 24.25 5.79
N GLN A 34 0.18 25.51 5.57
CA GLN A 34 -0.68 25.85 4.45
C GLN A 34 -0.03 25.56 3.09
N ALA A 35 1.26 25.83 2.94
CA ALA A 35 2.01 25.50 1.73
C ALA A 35 2.06 23.98 1.48
N PHE A 36 2.33 23.19 2.53
CA PHE A 36 2.34 21.73 2.44
C PHE A 36 0.98 21.14 2.06
N TYR A 37 -0.09 21.48 2.79
CA TYR A 37 -1.44 21.00 2.46
C TYR A 37 -1.91 21.49 1.10
N GLY A 38 -1.54 22.72 0.69
CA GLY A 38 -1.77 23.24 -0.65
C GLY A 38 -1.14 22.39 -1.74
N ALA A 39 0.09 21.92 -1.53
CA ALA A 39 0.79 21.04 -2.47
C ALA A 39 0.17 19.62 -2.54
N LEU A 40 -0.50 19.18 -1.48
CA LEU A 40 -1.32 17.95 -1.48
C LEU A 40 -2.70 18.13 -2.16
N GLY A 41 -3.04 19.33 -2.62
CA GLY A 41 -4.34 19.64 -3.21
C GLY A 41 -5.45 19.92 -2.18
N ALA A 42 -5.09 20.14 -0.91
CA ALA A 42 -6.01 20.52 0.15
C ALA A 42 -5.90 22.01 0.47
N THR A 43 -6.95 22.59 1.06
CA THR A 43 -6.92 23.93 1.65
C THR A 43 -6.91 23.83 3.15
N LEU A 44 -5.86 24.33 3.79
CA LEU A 44 -5.78 24.50 5.25
C LEU A 44 -6.13 25.95 5.62
N SER A 45 -7.13 26.12 6.49
CA SER A 45 -7.66 27.42 6.91
C SER A 45 -7.90 27.49 8.42
N GLY A 46 -8.01 28.71 8.96
CA GLY A 46 -8.16 29.00 10.39
C GLY A 46 -7.82 30.45 10.71
N ASP A 47 -8.23 30.91 11.89
CA ASP A 47 -8.07 32.30 12.33
C ASP A 47 -7.03 32.43 13.44
N MET A 48 -5.88 33.05 13.13
CA MET A 48 -4.87 33.37 14.13
C MET A 48 -5.28 34.58 14.98
N SER A 49 -5.28 34.42 16.30
CA SER A 49 -5.52 35.51 17.26
C SER A 49 -4.55 35.41 18.43
N GLY A 50 -3.45 36.15 18.37
CA GLY A 50 -2.35 36.00 19.33
C GLY A 50 -1.75 34.59 19.20
N ASP A 51 -1.63 33.90 20.33
CA ASP A 51 -1.04 32.56 20.44
C ASP A 51 -2.06 31.43 20.13
N GLN A 52 -3.22 31.73 19.53
CA GLN A 52 -4.25 30.75 19.23
C GLN A 52 -4.58 30.69 17.74
N LEU A 53 -4.63 29.48 17.21
CA LEU A 53 -5.26 29.15 15.94
C LEU A 53 -6.69 28.67 16.22
N ASN A 54 -7.66 29.44 15.75
CA ASN A 54 -9.08 29.16 15.96
C ASN A 54 -9.70 28.52 14.73
N ASN A 55 -10.62 27.58 14.95
CA ASN A 55 -11.36 26.86 13.90
C ASN A 55 -10.48 26.31 12.77
N PRO A 56 -9.38 25.58 13.06
CA PRO A 56 -8.59 24.94 12.02
C PRO A 56 -9.46 23.99 11.18
N GLU A 57 -9.35 24.13 9.87
CA GLU A 57 -10.14 23.37 8.90
C GLU A 57 -9.26 22.95 7.72
N ILE A 58 -9.27 21.65 7.42
CA ILE A 58 -8.76 21.08 6.16
C ILE A 58 -9.96 20.81 5.27
N ASN A 59 -9.91 21.32 4.05
CA ASN A 59 -10.94 21.11 3.05
C ASN A 59 -10.33 20.57 1.76
N VAL A 60 -10.90 19.49 1.25
CA VAL A 60 -10.53 18.84 -0.01
C VAL A 60 -11.76 18.84 -0.91
N ILE A 61 -11.60 19.38 -2.11
CA ILE A 61 -12.64 19.38 -3.15
C ILE A 61 -12.02 18.74 -4.38
N LEU A 62 -12.52 17.57 -4.77
CA LEU A 62 -12.05 16.93 -6.00
C LEU A 62 -12.52 17.71 -7.23
N PRO A 63 -11.82 17.58 -8.37
CA PRO A 63 -12.24 18.19 -9.63
C PRO A 63 -13.71 17.94 -9.95
N GLN A 64 -14.34 18.93 -10.59
CA GLN A 64 -15.78 18.95 -10.90
C GLN A 64 -16.71 18.98 -9.67
N GLY A 65 -16.19 19.13 -8.46
CA GLY A 65 -16.99 19.27 -7.24
C GLY A 65 -17.82 18.03 -6.90
N ILE A 66 -17.47 16.88 -7.48
CA ILE A 66 -18.21 15.63 -7.34
C ILE A 66 -18.06 15.10 -5.92
N VAL A 67 -16.91 15.28 -5.28
CA VAL A 67 -16.64 14.85 -3.92
C VAL A 67 -16.08 16.02 -3.12
N SER A 68 -16.64 16.21 -1.92
CA SER A 68 -16.11 17.14 -0.91
C SER A 68 -15.80 16.41 0.37
N PHE A 69 -14.74 16.83 1.05
CA PHE A 69 -14.33 16.28 2.33
C PHE A 69 -13.72 17.39 3.20
N GLN A 70 -14.16 17.47 4.44
CA GLN A 70 -13.80 18.51 5.39
C GLN A 70 -13.46 17.88 6.75
N ILE A 71 -12.34 18.30 7.32
CA ILE A 71 -11.95 18.01 8.70
C ILE A 71 -11.85 19.32 9.45
N LYS A 72 -12.54 19.43 10.58
CA LYS A 72 -12.48 20.54 11.52
C LYS A 72 -11.98 20.08 12.86
N ALA A 73 -11.30 20.98 13.55
CA ALA A 73 -10.69 20.71 14.84
C ALA A 73 -10.95 21.88 15.81
N ASP A 74 -10.92 21.59 17.11
CA ASP A 74 -10.94 22.64 18.13
C ASP A 74 -9.69 23.54 18.07
N ASN A 75 -9.74 24.65 18.79
CA ASN A 75 -8.65 25.63 18.84
C ASN A 75 -7.34 25.01 19.33
N VAL A 76 -6.24 25.41 18.70
CA VAL A 76 -4.88 24.97 19.03
C VAL A 76 -4.07 26.17 19.54
N THR A 77 -3.20 25.95 20.52
CA THR A 77 -2.33 27.01 21.04
C THR A 77 -0.94 26.89 20.43
N MET A 78 -0.40 28.00 19.94
CA MET A 78 0.95 28.14 19.36
C MET A 78 1.73 29.16 20.19
N THR A 79 2.77 28.72 20.89
CA THR A 79 3.56 29.56 21.79
C THR A 79 4.96 29.75 21.23
N ASP A 80 5.30 31.00 20.90
CA ASP A 80 6.66 31.39 20.53
C ASP A 80 7.60 31.30 21.75
N ASN A 81 8.67 30.52 21.64
CA ASN A 81 9.65 30.33 22.69
C ASN A 81 10.80 31.33 22.56
N SER A 82 11.49 31.62 23.67
CA SER A 82 12.63 32.57 23.67
C SER A 82 13.88 32.05 22.95
N ASP A 83 13.89 30.79 22.54
CA ASP A 83 15.00 30.13 21.86
C ASP A 83 14.83 30.01 20.34
N GLY A 84 13.81 30.69 19.77
CA GLY A 84 13.56 30.70 18.32
C GLY A 84 12.67 29.55 17.82
N THR A 85 12.09 28.77 18.73
CA THR A 85 11.17 27.66 18.41
C THR A 85 9.71 28.02 18.70
N VAL A 86 8.76 27.23 18.17
CA VAL A 86 7.32 27.36 18.47
C VAL A 86 6.80 26.05 19.04
N THR A 87 6.08 26.12 20.15
CA THR A 87 5.38 24.95 20.73
C THR A 87 3.91 24.98 20.33
N ILE A 88 3.44 23.90 19.73
CA ILE A 88 2.04 23.68 19.36
C ILE A 88 1.44 22.67 20.34
N ASN A 89 0.42 23.12 21.07
CA ASN A 89 -0.30 22.33 22.08
C ASN A 89 -1.73 22.08 21.62
N TYR A 90 -2.07 20.80 21.53
CA TYR A 90 -3.43 20.34 21.26
C TYR A 90 -4.19 20.16 22.58
N PRO A 91 -5.48 20.55 22.64
CA PRO A 91 -6.28 20.35 23.85
C PRO A 91 -6.60 18.86 24.08
N SER A 92 -6.84 18.50 25.34
CA SER A 92 -7.32 17.17 25.74
C SER A 92 -8.47 17.35 26.74
N PRO A 93 -9.72 17.01 26.39
CA PRO A 93 -10.16 16.47 25.10
C PRO A 93 -10.13 17.50 23.96
N MET A 94 -10.05 17.02 22.73
CA MET A 94 -10.19 17.76 21.48
C MET A 94 -11.28 17.11 20.62
N THR A 95 -12.20 17.93 20.12
CA THR A 95 -13.22 17.48 19.17
C THR A 95 -12.71 17.65 17.74
N ILE A 96 -12.89 16.60 16.94
CA ILE A 96 -12.63 16.58 15.50
C ILE A 96 -13.95 16.31 14.82
N SER A 97 -14.34 17.10 13.83
CA SER A 97 -15.54 16.88 13.03
C SER A 97 -15.14 16.57 11.61
N ILE A 98 -15.70 15.50 11.06
CA ILE A 98 -15.46 15.03 9.71
C ILE A 98 -16.78 15.13 8.97
N ALA A 99 -16.78 15.71 7.78
CA ALA A 99 -17.94 15.76 6.92
C ALA A 99 -17.52 15.59 5.46
N GLY A 100 -18.37 14.96 4.67
CA GLY A 100 -18.13 14.83 3.24
C GLY A 100 -19.39 14.46 2.50
N GLY A 101 -19.30 14.41 1.20
CA GLY A 101 -20.43 14.03 0.39
C GLY A 101 -20.12 14.00 -1.09
N VAL A 102 -20.98 13.30 -1.80
CA VAL A 102 -20.97 13.20 -3.24
C VAL A 102 -22.15 13.98 -3.79
N ALA A 103 -21.90 14.83 -4.79
CA ALA A 103 -22.93 15.61 -5.44
C ALA A 103 -24.05 14.67 -5.94
N ASP A 104 -25.30 15.00 -5.62
CA ASP A 104 -26.50 14.24 -5.99
C ASP A 104 -26.64 12.82 -5.38
N GLU A 105 -25.67 12.32 -4.61
CA GLU A 105 -25.72 10.99 -3.96
C GLU A 105 -25.83 11.05 -2.43
N GLY A 106 -25.61 12.21 -1.81
CA GLY A 106 -25.77 12.44 -0.37
C GLY A 106 -24.45 12.69 0.37
N GLY A 107 -24.55 13.06 1.65
CA GLY A 107 -23.42 13.33 2.53
C GLY A 107 -23.33 12.42 3.75
N PHE A 108 -22.23 12.55 4.46
CA PHE A 108 -22.01 11.96 5.77
C PHE A 108 -21.36 12.98 6.70
N SER A 109 -21.54 12.77 8.00
CA SER A 109 -20.79 13.46 9.04
C SER A 109 -20.48 12.52 10.20
N ALA A 110 -19.37 12.77 10.89
CA ALA A 110 -18.97 12.07 12.10
C ALA A 110 -18.23 13.03 13.03
N THR A 111 -18.32 12.80 14.33
CA THR A 111 -17.44 13.45 15.31
C THR A 111 -16.46 12.43 15.85
N ALA A 112 -15.28 12.91 16.25
CA ALA A 112 -14.36 12.11 17.01
C ALA A 112 -13.81 12.94 18.17
N THR A 113 -13.64 12.31 19.32
CA THR A 113 -13.00 12.94 20.48
C THR A 113 -11.60 12.35 20.64
N MET A 114 -10.58 13.20 20.55
CA MET A 114 -9.21 12.84 20.86
C MET A 114 -8.90 13.22 22.32
N THR A 115 -8.28 12.30 23.06
CA THR A 115 -7.67 12.56 24.37
C THR A 115 -6.23 12.07 24.37
N HIS A 116 -5.40 12.64 25.23
CA HIS A 116 -4.00 12.26 25.41
C HIS A 116 -3.49 12.71 26.78
N ASP A 117 -2.42 12.07 27.26
CA ASP A 117 -1.68 12.49 28.46
C ASP A 117 -0.62 13.56 28.15
N GLY A 118 -0.18 13.60 26.88
CA GLY A 118 0.72 14.61 26.35
C GLY A 118 0.76 14.52 24.84
N TYR A 119 0.55 15.64 24.14
CA TYR A 119 0.73 15.73 22.70
C TYR A 119 1.23 17.12 22.35
N THR A 120 2.51 17.18 22.02
CA THR A 120 3.21 18.43 21.72
C THR A 120 3.92 18.31 20.40
N VAL A 121 3.86 19.37 19.60
CA VAL A 121 4.68 19.54 18.40
C VAL A 121 5.57 20.75 18.59
N THR A 122 6.87 20.61 18.35
CA THR A 122 7.83 21.71 18.41
C THR A 122 8.33 22.01 17.02
N ALA A 123 8.16 23.25 16.56
CA ALA A 123 8.67 23.73 15.28
C ALA A 123 9.96 24.54 15.48
N SER A 124 10.96 24.28 14.64
CA SER A 124 12.26 24.96 14.65
C SER A 124 12.79 25.16 13.22
N GLY A 125 13.71 26.08 13.01
CA GLY A 125 14.29 26.35 11.69
C GLY A 125 14.04 27.76 11.19
N GLU A 126 14.09 27.96 9.88
CA GLU A 126 13.89 29.25 9.22
C GLU A 126 12.51 29.28 8.54
N PRO A 127 11.93 30.47 8.28
CA PRO A 127 10.75 30.58 7.43
C PRO A 127 10.95 29.89 6.08
N GLY A 128 10.04 28.97 5.74
CA GLY A 128 10.11 28.15 4.53
C GLY A 128 10.99 26.90 4.61
N ASP A 129 11.68 26.64 5.73
CA ASP A 129 12.43 25.41 5.98
C ASP A 129 12.31 25.03 7.47
N ILE A 130 11.20 24.36 7.79
CA ILE A 130 10.78 24.11 9.17
C ILE A 130 10.89 22.63 9.50
N PHE A 131 11.54 22.36 10.63
CA PHE A 131 11.59 21.05 11.28
C PHE A 131 10.54 20.97 12.37
N TYR A 132 9.88 19.83 12.47
CA TYR A 132 8.87 19.53 13.45
C TYR A 132 9.28 18.29 14.24
N GLU A 133 9.20 18.36 15.55
CA GLU A 133 9.31 17.19 16.43
C GLU A 133 7.98 16.99 17.13
N PHE A 134 7.38 15.80 16.99
CA PHE A 134 6.12 15.48 17.66
C PHE A 134 6.31 14.34 18.67
N ASN A 135 5.60 14.46 19.79
CA ASN A 135 5.59 13.48 20.87
C ASN A 135 4.18 13.37 21.43
N GLY A 136 3.52 12.26 21.14
CA GLY A 136 2.21 11.86 21.67
C GLY A 136 2.34 10.72 22.67
N GLN A 137 1.55 10.78 23.74
CA GLN A 137 1.50 9.77 24.80
C GLN A 137 0.06 9.42 25.14
N ASN A 138 -0.24 8.12 25.16
CA ASN A 138 -1.56 7.57 25.48
C ASN A 138 -2.69 8.29 24.71
N MET A 139 -2.52 8.40 23.39
CA MET A 139 -3.52 9.03 22.56
C MET A 139 -4.71 8.09 22.40
N GLN A 140 -5.92 8.59 22.58
CA GLN A 140 -7.16 7.86 22.34
C GLN A 140 -8.05 8.69 21.43
N LEU A 141 -8.52 8.08 20.35
CA LEU A 141 -9.55 8.61 19.46
C LEU A 141 -10.82 7.80 19.64
N VAL A 142 -11.94 8.45 19.95
CA VAL A 142 -13.25 7.82 20.05
C VAL A 142 -14.16 8.40 18.97
N ILE A 143 -14.70 7.56 18.11
CA ILE A 143 -15.64 7.98 17.06
C ILE A 143 -17.06 8.04 17.65
N GLY A 144 -17.79 9.11 17.33
CA GLY A 144 -19.17 9.34 17.74
C GLY A 144 -19.98 10.07 16.68
N ASP A 145 -21.28 10.24 16.95
CA ASP A 145 -22.24 11.04 16.16
C ASP A 145 -22.11 10.85 14.63
N ILE A 146 -22.13 9.59 14.17
CA ILE A 146 -22.13 9.27 12.74
C ILE A 146 -23.54 9.49 12.17
N SER A 147 -23.65 10.25 11.09
CA SER A 147 -24.89 10.45 10.36
C SER A 147 -24.64 10.39 8.85
N VAL A 148 -25.56 9.76 8.12
CA VAL A 148 -25.50 9.58 6.66
C VAL A 148 -26.85 9.97 6.05
N ASP A 149 -26.82 10.75 4.98
CA ASP A 149 -28.03 11.18 4.28
C ASP A 149 -28.81 9.99 3.71
N GLY A 150 -30.12 9.98 3.94
CA GLY A 150 -31.05 9.03 3.30
C GLY A 150 -31.02 7.59 3.83
N ALA A 151 -30.11 7.25 4.75
CA ALA A 151 -30.00 5.93 5.35
C ALA A 151 -29.38 6.00 6.75
N GLU A 152 -30.15 6.46 7.72
CA GLU A 152 -30.05 5.84 9.06
C GLU A 152 -31.09 4.73 9.07
N PRO A 153 -30.73 3.44 8.87
CA PRO A 153 -31.63 2.36 9.23
C PRO A 153 -32.00 2.57 10.70
N GLU A 154 -33.30 2.62 11.01
CA GLU A 154 -33.75 2.70 12.40
C GLU A 154 -33.03 1.60 13.21
N GLY A 155 -32.30 1.97 14.27
CA GLY A 155 -31.58 1.02 15.11
C GLY A 155 -30.15 0.68 14.68
N MET A 156 -29.54 1.42 13.74
CA MET A 156 -28.09 1.35 13.51
C MET A 156 -27.33 2.03 14.67
N ASN A 157 -26.34 1.34 15.24
CA ASN A 157 -25.38 1.90 16.20
C ASN A 157 -23.96 1.59 15.74
N ILE A 158 -23.08 2.58 15.82
CA ILE A 158 -21.67 2.46 15.49
C ILE A 158 -20.90 3.13 16.62
N GLU A 159 -20.05 2.37 17.28
CA GLU A 159 -19.15 2.87 18.32
C GLU A 159 -17.77 2.29 18.08
N GLY A 160 -16.73 3.08 18.28
CA GLY A 160 -15.38 2.57 18.17
C GLY A 160 -14.36 3.53 18.76
N TRP A 161 -13.23 2.97 19.14
CA TRP A 161 -12.10 3.73 19.62
C TRP A 161 -10.79 3.14 19.12
N MET A 162 -9.78 3.99 19.05
CA MET A 162 -8.40 3.66 18.77
C MET A 162 -7.53 4.23 19.88
N THR A 163 -6.54 3.49 20.37
CA THR A 163 -5.49 4.00 21.25
C THR A 163 -4.12 3.78 20.65
N LEU A 164 -3.22 4.72 20.87
CA LEU A 164 -1.80 4.64 20.56
C LEU A 164 -1.04 4.90 21.85
N THR A 165 -0.13 3.98 22.22
CA THR A 165 0.69 4.12 23.44
C THR A 165 1.64 5.30 23.35
N ASP A 166 2.36 5.42 22.23
CA ASP A 166 3.24 6.53 21.91
C ASP A 166 3.22 6.80 20.41
N TRP A 167 3.46 8.07 20.05
CA TRP A 167 3.67 8.50 18.68
C TRP A 167 4.77 9.55 18.66
N ILE A 168 5.95 9.15 18.21
CA ILE A 168 7.16 9.98 18.26
C ILE A 168 7.71 10.10 16.85
N GLY A 169 8.14 11.29 16.47
CA GLY A 169 8.77 11.43 15.18
C GLY A 169 9.23 12.83 14.87
N THR A 170 9.84 12.94 13.70
CA THR A 170 10.33 14.19 13.16
C THR A 170 9.78 14.38 11.76
N THR A 171 9.48 15.61 11.38
CA THR A 171 9.19 15.99 10.01
C THR A 171 10.00 17.21 9.62
N ARG A 172 10.22 17.41 8.33
CA ARG A 172 10.80 18.63 7.78
C ARG A 172 10.03 19.00 6.53
N VAL A 173 9.66 20.26 6.42
CA VAL A 173 8.99 20.81 5.24
C VAL A 173 9.82 21.97 4.72
N THR A 174 10.25 21.85 3.47
CA THR A 174 11.00 22.90 2.79
C THR A 174 10.20 23.41 1.59
N GLU A 175 9.99 24.72 1.55
CA GLU A 175 9.36 25.43 0.46
C GLU A 175 10.38 25.76 -0.63
N GLY A 176 9.92 25.72 -1.88
CA GLY A 176 10.73 26.01 -3.05
C GLY A 176 9.91 25.91 -4.33
N ASN A 177 10.57 25.63 -5.45
CA ASN A 177 9.87 25.28 -6.69
C ASN A 177 9.06 23.98 -6.52
N LEU A 178 9.51 23.11 -5.62
CA LEU A 178 8.81 21.93 -5.14
C LEU A 178 8.74 22.06 -3.62
N ILE A 179 7.64 21.58 -3.03
CA ILE A 179 7.57 21.36 -1.58
C ILE A 179 8.20 20.01 -1.30
N THR A 180 9.25 19.97 -0.48
CA THR A 180 9.83 18.71 -0.01
C THR A 180 9.34 18.43 1.41
N TYR A 181 8.90 17.21 1.65
CA TYR A 181 8.47 16.72 2.95
C TYR A 181 9.27 15.46 3.29
N SER A 182 9.96 15.45 4.43
CA SER A 182 10.59 14.23 4.94
C SER A 182 10.08 13.98 6.35
N ALA A 183 9.74 12.75 6.69
CA ALA A 183 9.37 12.39 8.04
C ALA A 183 9.89 11.02 8.45
N SER A 184 10.16 10.87 9.75
CA SER A 184 10.44 9.60 10.41
C SER A 184 9.49 9.47 11.60
N SER A 185 8.81 8.34 11.74
CA SER A 185 7.83 8.09 12.79
C SER A 185 8.06 6.75 13.45
N GLU A 186 7.87 6.72 14.76
CA GLU A 186 7.73 5.52 15.57
C GLU A 186 6.33 5.58 16.21
N ILE A 187 5.56 4.52 16.04
CA ILE A 187 4.24 4.34 16.62
C ILE A 187 4.32 3.14 17.54
N GLY A 188 3.99 3.33 18.81
CA GLY A 188 3.89 2.26 19.77
C GLY A 188 2.71 1.33 19.49
N THR A 189 2.44 0.40 20.42
CA THR A 189 1.27 -0.48 20.30
C THR A 189 -0.01 0.33 20.09
N THR A 190 -0.75 -0.04 19.04
CA THR A 190 -2.06 0.53 18.69
C THR A 190 -3.14 -0.49 18.98
N ASN A 191 -4.19 -0.09 19.70
CA ASN A 191 -5.37 -0.93 19.92
C ASN A 191 -6.58 -0.28 19.24
N VAL A 192 -7.41 -1.08 18.61
CA VAL A 192 -8.67 -0.65 18.01
C VAL A 192 -9.77 -1.55 18.54
N ASP A 193 -10.91 -0.96 18.88
CA ASP A 193 -12.16 -1.68 19.10
C ASP A 193 -13.24 -0.97 18.32
N PHE A 194 -14.07 -1.75 17.65
CA PHE A 194 -15.16 -1.25 16.84
C PHE A 194 -16.37 -2.15 17.02
N SER A 195 -17.53 -1.55 17.13
CA SER A 195 -18.80 -2.24 17.25
C SER A 195 -19.82 -1.64 16.30
N PHE A 196 -20.60 -2.53 15.71
CA PHE A 196 -21.68 -2.21 14.81
C PHE A 196 -22.90 -3.03 15.20
N SER A 197 -24.08 -2.43 15.18
CA SER A 197 -25.33 -3.17 15.24
C SER A 197 -26.37 -2.52 14.35
N ALA A 198 -27.14 -3.33 13.60
CA ALA A 198 -28.31 -2.89 12.87
C ALA A 198 -29.34 -4.03 12.83
N ASP A 199 -30.60 -3.73 13.11
CA ASP A 199 -31.68 -4.70 13.17
C ASP A 199 -31.36 -5.92 14.04
N ASN A 200 -31.14 -7.08 13.42
CA ASN A 200 -30.85 -8.35 14.07
C ASN A 200 -29.38 -8.79 13.94
N VAL A 201 -28.53 -7.96 13.36
CA VAL A 201 -27.09 -8.22 13.18
C VAL A 201 -26.29 -7.32 14.11
N SER A 202 -25.30 -7.90 14.79
CA SER A 202 -24.29 -7.13 15.53
C SER A 202 -22.91 -7.70 15.28
N SER A 203 -21.90 -6.83 15.18
CA SER A 203 -20.51 -7.21 15.02
C SER A 203 -19.64 -6.43 16.01
N GLN A 204 -18.67 -7.11 16.61
CA GLN A 204 -17.60 -6.48 17.38
C GLN A 204 -16.26 -6.94 16.83
N SER A 205 -15.39 -5.99 16.53
CA SER A 205 -14.01 -6.25 16.15
C SER A 205 -13.04 -5.57 17.10
N SER A 206 -11.90 -6.23 17.32
CA SER A 206 -10.78 -5.69 18.06
C SER A 206 -9.50 -5.97 17.29
N GLN A 207 -8.52 -5.07 17.38
CA GLN A 207 -7.22 -5.22 16.75
C GLN A 207 -6.13 -4.69 17.67
N ILE A 208 -5.00 -5.37 17.69
CA ILE A 208 -3.77 -4.93 18.33
C ILE A 208 -2.68 -4.97 17.27
N THR A 209 -2.16 -3.79 16.91
CA THR A 209 -0.97 -3.64 16.07
C THR A 209 0.22 -3.39 16.99
N LEU A 210 1.28 -4.19 16.85
CA LEU A 210 2.54 -4.01 17.58
C LEU A 210 3.31 -2.78 17.04
N PRO A 211 4.39 -2.35 17.72
CA PRO A 211 5.13 -1.17 17.29
C PRO A 211 5.53 -1.19 15.80
N MET A 212 5.52 -0.01 15.21
CA MET A 212 5.82 0.22 13.80
C MET A 212 6.74 1.44 13.66
N THR A 213 7.68 1.36 12.73
CA THR A 213 8.50 2.51 12.33
C THR A 213 8.29 2.80 10.85
N SER A 214 8.30 4.07 10.48
CA SER A 214 8.19 4.48 9.09
C SER A 214 9.06 5.70 8.78
N ALA A 215 9.51 5.78 7.53
CA ALA A 215 10.17 6.94 6.96
C ALA A 215 9.51 7.27 5.63
N ILE A 216 9.27 8.54 5.38
CA ILE A 216 8.68 9.02 4.14
C ILE A 216 9.47 10.21 3.63
N GLU A 217 9.76 10.22 2.34
CA GLU A 217 10.28 11.37 1.61
C GLU A 217 9.33 11.67 0.45
N MET A 218 8.89 12.92 0.35
CA MET A 218 8.01 13.38 -0.71
C MET A 218 8.56 14.64 -1.32
N THR A 219 8.35 14.76 -2.63
CA THR A 219 8.51 16.01 -3.36
C THR A 219 7.21 16.28 -4.09
N LEU A 220 6.66 17.49 -3.94
CA LEU A 220 5.35 17.86 -4.46
C LEU A 220 5.46 19.13 -5.33
N PRO A 221 4.85 19.17 -6.52
CA PRO A 221 4.73 20.40 -7.31
C PRO A 221 4.09 21.54 -6.51
N SER A 222 4.73 22.72 -6.52
CA SER A 222 4.19 23.90 -5.85
C SER A 222 2.86 24.32 -6.50
N GLY A 223 1.75 24.30 -5.75
CA GLY A 223 0.42 24.64 -6.27
C GLY A 223 -0.53 23.46 -6.48
N GLY A 224 -0.09 22.24 -6.16
CA GLY A 224 -0.91 21.03 -6.25
C GLY A 224 -0.71 20.27 -7.56
N SER A 225 -1.23 19.05 -7.60
CA SER A 225 -1.20 18.17 -8.77
C SER A 225 -2.62 17.94 -9.30
N ASP A 226 -2.74 17.74 -10.61
CA ASP A 226 -4.01 17.27 -11.18
C ASP A 226 -4.20 15.80 -10.84
N VAL A 227 -5.14 15.51 -9.93
CA VAL A 227 -5.46 14.14 -9.50
C VAL A 227 -6.01 13.26 -10.63
N LEU A 228 -6.51 13.86 -11.72
CA LEU A 228 -6.95 13.12 -12.90
C LEU A 228 -5.80 12.83 -13.89
N ASN A 229 -4.64 13.47 -13.69
CA ASN A 229 -3.46 13.34 -14.52
C ASN A 229 -2.16 13.49 -13.71
N LEU A 230 -1.84 12.48 -12.92
CA LEU A 230 -0.61 12.47 -12.11
C LEU A 230 0.64 12.25 -12.96
N SER A 231 0.52 11.73 -14.18
CA SER A 231 1.66 11.56 -15.10
C SER A 231 2.37 12.88 -15.44
N THR A 232 1.64 14.00 -15.45
CA THR A 232 2.27 15.32 -15.61
C THR A 232 3.01 15.72 -14.33
N ALA A 233 2.38 15.50 -13.17
CA ALA A 233 3.00 15.82 -11.88
C ALA A 233 4.29 15.02 -11.63
N LEU A 234 4.33 13.75 -12.01
CA LEU A 234 5.53 12.90 -11.94
C LEU A 234 6.70 13.50 -12.72
N ARG A 235 6.47 13.92 -13.96
CA ARG A 235 7.47 14.62 -14.79
C ARG A 235 7.89 15.97 -14.23
N ASP A 236 6.98 16.62 -13.52
CA ASP A 236 7.24 17.90 -12.84
C ASP A 236 7.95 17.73 -11.49
N GLY A 237 8.29 16.50 -11.10
CA GLY A 237 9.09 16.21 -9.90
C GLY A 237 8.28 15.70 -8.71
N LEU A 238 7.01 15.32 -8.89
CA LEU A 238 6.26 14.54 -7.89
C LEU A 238 7.02 13.24 -7.61
N SER A 239 7.35 13.00 -6.35
CA SER A 239 7.98 11.77 -5.89
C SER A 239 7.50 11.44 -4.49
N VAL A 240 7.31 10.15 -4.22
CA VAL A 240 7.02 9.58 -2.89
C VAL A 240 7.91 8.37 -2.70
N VAL A 241 8.67 8.36 -1.61
CA VAL A 241 9.43 7.22 -1.12
C VAL A 241 8.92 6.93 0.29
N LEU A 242 8.48 5.71 0.54
CA LEU A 242 7.98 5.26 1.84
C LEU A 242 8.73 3.98 2.21
N GLN A 243 9.17 3.92 3.47
CA GLN A 243 9.71 2.72 4.09
C GLN A 243 8.95 2.50 5.39
N SER A 244 8.57 1.27 5.68
CA SER A 244 7.83 0.93 6.90
C SER A 244 8.21 -0.46 7.38
N THR A 245 8.39 -0.61 8.69
CA THR A 245 8.59 -1.90 9.33
C THR A 245 7.65 -2.03 10.51
N GLY A 246 7.04 -3.20 10.71
CA GLY A 246 6.11 -3.47 11.79
C GLY A 246 6.38 -4.81 12.44
N GLU A 247 6.14 -4.94 13.74
CA GLU A 247 6.39 -6.19 14.47
C GLU A 247 5.25 -7.22 14.34
N GLY A 248 4.13 -6.82 13.75
CA GLY A 248 2.97 -7.67 13.49
C GLY A 248 1.65 -7.10 14.02
N CYS A 249 0.58 -7.83 13.75
CA CYS A 249 -0.77 -7.43 14.11
C CYS A 249 -1.63 -8.66 14.42
N SER A 250 -2.58 -8.49 15.33
CA SER A 250 -3.64 -9.47 15.59
C SER A 250 -4.99 -8.78 15.60
N SER A 251 -6.01 -9.43 15.05
CA SER A 251 -7.38 -8.95 15.05
C SER A 251 -8.36 -10.08 15.30
N SER A 252 -9.51 -9.73 15.87
CA SER A 252 -10.65 -10.63 16.00
C SER A 252 -11.93 -9.89 15.65
N ALA A 253 -12.89 -10.58 15.03
CA ALA A 253 -14.21 -10.05 14.72
C ALA A 253 -15.26 -11.12 14.97
N VAL A 254 -16.28 -10.79 15.76
CA VAL A 254 -17.40 -11.68 16.08
C VAL A 254 -18.68 -11.03 15.58
N THR A 255 -19.39 -11.73 14.70
CA THR A 255 -20.69 -11.30 14.17
C THR A 255 -21.78 -12.25 14.63
N MET A 256 -22.87 -11.67 15.13
CA MET A 256 -24.07 -12.36 15.59
C MET A 256 -25.24 -12.00 14.66
N MET A 257 -26.14 -12.95 14.44
CA MET A 257 -27.42 -12.75 13.77
C MET A 257 -28.52 -13.41 14.61
N ASP A 258 -29.58 -12.68 14.94
CA ASP A 258 -30.67 -13.13 15.81
C ASP A 258 -30.19 -13.68 17.18
N GLY A 259 -29.08 -13.13 17.68
CA GLY A 259 -28.44 -13.58 18.94
C GLY A 259 -27.71 -14.93 18.84
N ALA A 260 -27.60 -15.51 17.65
CA ALA A 260 -26.78 -16.68 17.36
C ALA A 260 -25.47 -16.26 16.68
N LEU A 261 -24.40 -17.04 16.88
CA LEU A 261 -23.13 -16.81 16.21
C LEU A 261 -23.30 -17.02 14.71
N LEU A 262 -23.01 -15.96 13.94
CA LEU A 262 -22.94 -16.02 12.49
C LEU A 262 -21.50 -16.33 12.08
N THR A 263 -20.55 -15.50 12.49
CA THR A 263 -19.12 -15.70 12.22
C THR A 263 -18.26 -15.28 13.41
N ASN A 264 -17.15 -15.99 13.62
CA ASN A 264 -16.05 -15.53 14.46
C ASN A 264 -14.76 -15.69 13.66
N GLN A 265 -14.03 -14.60 13.48
CA GLN A 265 -12.78 -14.56 12.74
C GLN A 265 -11.67 -14.08 13.66
N THR A 266 -10.50 -14.71 13.59
CA THR A 266 -9.25 -14.20 14.14
C THR A 266 -8.21 -14.19 13.03
N THR A 267 -7.41 -13.14 12.98
CA THR A 267 -6.32 -13.02 11.99
C THR A 267 -5.09 -12.52 12.72
N SER A 268 -3.91 -13.01 12.36
CA SER A 268 -2.66 -12.46 12.84
C SER A 268 -1.55 -12.52 11.80
N THR A 269 -0.53 -11.71 12.02
CA THR A 269 0.67 -11.56 11.20
C THR A 269 1.87 -11.33 12.11
N GLY A 270 3.01 -11.89 11.74
CA GLY A 270 4.31 -11.57 12.31
C GLY A 270 4.91 -10.29 11.72
N PRO A 271 6.24 -10.11 11.83
CA PRO A 271 6.94 -8.96 11.30
C PRO A 271 6.67 -8.69 9.81
N GLN A 272 6.71 -7.41 9.46
CA GLN A 272 6.42 -6.91 8.12
C GLN A 272 7.42 -5.82 7.74
N ASP A 273 7.83 -5.82 6.48
CA ASP A 273 8.63 -4.77 5.86
C ASP A 273 7.93 -4.34 4.58
N PHE A 274 7.92 -3.04 4.29
CA PHE A 274 7.29 -2.47 3.12
C PHE A 274 8.08 -1.26 2.64
N ASP A 275 8.46 -1.26 1.37
CA ASP A 275 9.04 -0.12 0.69
C ASP A 275 8.20 0.22 -0.55
N LEU A 276 8.01 1.51 -0.79
CA LEU A 276 7.34 2.03 -1.97
C LEU A 276 8.15 3.20 -2.51
N THR A 277 8.39 3.21 -3.82
CA THR A 277 8.88 4.37 -4.57
C THR A 277 7.90 4.66 -5.69
N PHE A 278 7.46 5.91 -5.78
CA PHE A 278 6.54 6.39 -6.78
C PHE A 278 7.07 7.72 -7.32
N ASN A 279 7.55 7.74 -8.56
CA ASN A 279 8.18 8.90 -9.19
C ASN A 279 8.08 8.79 -10.74
N ASP A 280 8.84 9.61 -11.47
CA ASP A 280 8.82 9.61 -12.95
C ASP A 280 9.30 8.29 -13.58
N ASP A 281 10.16 7.53 -12.88
CA ASP A 281 10.61 6.21 -13.34
C ASP A 281 9.46 5.19 -13.30
N GLY A 282 8.55 5.31 -12.33
CA GLY A 282 7.37 4.47 -12.21
C GLY A 282 6.92 4.22 -10.78
N LEU A 283 6.42 3.00 -10.56
CA LEU A 283 6.04 2.48 -9.25
C LEU A 283 6.88 1.24 -8.93
N ALA A 284 7.71 1.35 -7.90
CA ALA A 284 8.40 0.23 -7.30
C ALA A 284 7.79 -0.05 -5.91
N VAL A 285 7.47 -1.31 -5.63
CA VAL A 285 6.92 -1.78 -4.35
C VAL A 285 7.59 -3.08 -3.97
N THR A 286 8.26 -3.10 -2.83
CA THR A 286 8.75 -4.34 -2.21
C THR A 286 8.07 -4.54 -0.87
N GLY A 287 7.75 -5.78 -0.53
CA GLY A 287 7.17 -6.08 0.76
C GLY A 287 7.42 -7.52 1.18
N SER A 288 7.53 -7.72 2.48
CA SER A 288 7.56 -9.04 3.09
C SER A 288 6.73 -9.07 4.35
N ALA A 289 6.07 -10.20 4.61
CA ALA A 289 5.36 -10.45 5.85
C ALA A 289 5.55 -11.91 6.25
N SER A 290 5.61 -12.19 7.55
CA SER A 290 5.69 -13.56 8.06
C SER A 290 4.47 -13.97 8.87
N ASP A 291 4.35 -15.27 9.09
CA ASP A 291 3.47 -15.89 10.09
C ASP A 291 2.01 -15.41 9.99
N PHE A 292 1.48 -15.33 8.78
CA PHE A 292 0.07 -15.02 8.57
C PHE A 292 -0.77 -16.22 9.01
N THR A 293 -1.76 -15.97 9.86
CA THR A 293 -2.74 -16.98 10.26
C THR A 293 -4.14 -16.39 10.25
N MET A 294 -5.10 -17.18 9.81
CA MET A 294 -6.52 -16.87 9.85
C MET A 294 -7.28 -18.07 10.41
N VAL A 295 -8.15 -17.80 11.38
CA VAL A 295 -9.10 -18.77 11.91
C VAL A 295 -10.49 -18.21 11.69
N LEU A 296 -11.34 -18.97 11.01
CA LEU A 296 -12.74 -18.63 10.75
C LEU A 296 -13.64 -19.73 11.30
N ASN A 297 -14.60 -19.33 12.12
CA ASN A 297 -15.70 -20.14 12.57
C ASN A 297 -16.99 -19.61 11.94
N ASP A 298 -17.66 -20.44 11.14
CA ASP A 298 -19.02 -20.22 10.66
C ASP A 298 -19.81 -21.51 10.90
N PRO A 299 -20.55 -21.61 12.02
CA PRO A 299 -21.23 -22.84 12.41
C PRO A 299 -22.43 -23.19 11.53
N MET A 300 -22.91 -22.25 10.71
CA MET A 300 -24.00 -22.50 9.76
C MET A 300 -23.50 -23.18 8.49
N MET A 301 -22.28 -22.84 8.07
CA MET A 301 -21.65 -23.42 6.88
C MET A 301 -20.75 -24.62 7.18
N PHE A 302 -20.02 -24.61 8.31
CA PHE A 302 -18.99 -25.59 8.62
C PHE A 302 -19.09 -26.12 10.06
N PRO A 303 -18.84 -27.42 10.30
CA PRO A 303 -18.98 -28.03 11.62
C PRO A 303 -17.82 -27.73 12.59
N GLY A 304 -16.81 -26.94 12.20
CA GLY A 304 -15.63 -26.64 13.00
C GLY A 304 -14.83 -25.46 12.42
N ASP A 305 -13.71 -25.15 13.07
CA ASP A 305 -12.86 -24.01 12.69
C ASP A 305 -12.10 -24.28 11.38
N LEU A 306 -12.17 -23.31 10.49
CA LEU A 306 -11.38 -23.25 9.28
C LEU A 306 -10.12 -22.45 9.59
N GLU A 307 -8.95 -23.06 9.45
CA GLU A 307 -7.68 -22.39 9.67
C GLU A 307 -6.91 -22.36 8.35
N PHE A 308 -6.24 -21.24 8.11
CA PHE A 308 -5.37 -21.01 6.97
C PHE A 308 -4.12 -20.30 7.46
N GLY A 309 -2.94 -20.76 7.03
CA GLY A 309 -1.66 -20.19 7.43
C GLY A 309 -0.74 -19.98 6.23
N ILE A 310 0.12 -18.97 6.31
CA ILE A 310 1.21 -18.72 5.36
C ILE A 310 2.44 -18.32 6.19
N ASP A 311 3.55 -19.06 6.05
CA ASP A 311 4.78 -18.78 6.80
C ASP A 311 5.46 -17.50 6.31
N ALA A 312 5.50 -17.26 4.99
CA ALA A 312 6.04 -16.02 4.42
C ALA A 312 5.34 -15.60 3.12
N ILE A 313 5.14 -14.28 3.02
CA ILE A 313 4.61 -13.55 1.86
C ILE A 313 5.72 -12.61 1.37
N SER A 314 5.92 -12.53 0.05
CA SER A 314 6.83 -11.57 -0.57
C SER A 314 6.20 -10.91 -1.80
N LEU A 315 6.47 -9.62 -2.00
CA LEU A 315 6.06 -8.81 -3.14
C LEU A 315 7.28 -8.03 -3.65
N ASP A 316 7.47 -8.01 -4.97
CA ASP A 316 8.47 -7.16 -5.63
C ASP A 316 7.92 -6.77 -7.01
N TYR A 317 7.41 -5.55 -7.11
CA TYR A 317 6.84 -4.96 -8.31
C TYR A 317 7.67 -3.75 -8.69
N ASP A 318 8.04 -3.64 -9.96
CA ASP A 318 8.66 -2.44 -10.52
C ASP A 318 8.05 -2.23 -11.89
N VAL A 319 7.23 -1.19 -12.03
CA VAL A 319 6.43 -0.96 -13.24
C VAL A 319 6.54 0.50 -13.71
N PRO A 320 6.92 0.74 -14.97
CA PRO A 320 6.91 2.08 -15.54
C PRO A 320 5.47 2.55 -15.74
N LEU A 321 5.18 3.80 -15.37
CA LEU A 321 3.82 4.36 -15.43
C LEU A 321 3.64 5.44 -16.50
N ASN A 322 4.70 6.19 -16.80
CA ASN A 322 4.68 7.25 -17.80
C ASN A 322 5.05 6.71 -19.17
N ALA A 323 4.53 7.35 -20.21
CA ALA A 323 4.89 7.02 -21.59
C ALA A 323 6.37 7.31 -21.85
N SER A 324 7.02 6.42 -22.62
CA SER A 324 8.40 6.55 -23.05
C SER A 324 8.55 6.01 -24.48
N ASP A 325 9.43 6.62 -25.27
CA ASP A 325 9.86 6.10 -26.58
C ASP A 325 10.98 5.04 -26.44
N ALA A 326 11.66 5.01 -25.29
CA ALA A 326 12.70 4.05 -24.98
C ALA A 326 12.12 2.86 -24.20
N PRO A 327 12.61 1.63 -24.44
CA PRO A 327 12.25 0.49 -23.60
C PRO A 327 12.62 0.73 -22.14
N GLN A 328 11.73 0.28 -21.25
CA GLN A 328 11.82 0.37 -19.81
C GLN A 328 11.73 -1.03 -19.22
N ASP A 329 12.53 -1.28 -18.18
CA ASP A 329 12.49 -2.54 -17.45
C ASP A 329 11.21 -2.60 -16.61
N PHE A 330 10.73 -3.82 -16.35
CA PHE A 330 9.68 -4.07 -15.38
C PHE A 330 9.93 -5.40 -14.65
N ARG A 331 9.39 -5.51 -13.44
CA ARG A 331 9.35 -6.74 -12.66
C ARG A 331 7.98 -6.94 -12.02
N VAL A 332 7.53 -8.19 -12.02
CA VAL A 332 6.36 -8.64 -11.29
C VAL A 332 6.70 -9.92 -10.54
N ALA A 333 6.81 -9.83 -9.22
CA ALA A 333 7.09 -10.98 -8.37
C ALA A 333 6.17 -11.05 -7.14
N THR A 334 5.69 -12.26 -6.86
CA THR A 334 4.86 -12.62 -5.71
C THR A 334 5.23 -14.01 -5.21
N GLY A 335 5.45 -14.13 -3.91
CA GLY A 335 5.74 -15.40 -3.25
C GLY A 335 4.81 -15.63 -2.07
N LEU A 336 4.28 -16.85 -1.97
CA LEU A 336 3.55 -17.38 -0.84
C LEU A 336 4.17 -18.73 -0.48
N SER A 337 4.76 -18.84 0.69
CA SER A 337 5.42 -20.08 1.14
C SER A 337 4.87 -20.53 2.48
N GLY A 338 4.90 -21.85 2.73
CA GLY A 338 4.38 -22.39 3.97
C GLY A 338 2.85 -22.40 4.04
N ILE A 339 2.16 -22.47 2.91
CA ILE A 339 0.70 -22.42 2.88
C ILE A 339 0.14 -23.68 3.55
N THR A 340 -0.73 -23.48 4.54
CA THR A 340 -1.41 -24.56 5.28
C THR A 340 -2.91 -24.31 5.34
N ILE A 341 -3.66 -25.40 5.45
CA ILE A 341 -5.11 -25.39 5.71
C ILE A 341 -5.42 -26.37 6.84
N SER A 342 -6.48 -26.11 7.61
CA SER A 342 -6.84 -26.94 8.76
C SER A 342 -7.19 -28.38 8.39
N ASP A 343 -7.03 -29.28 9.37
CA ASP A 343 -7.48 -30.66 9.25
C ASP A 343 -9.00 -30.75 8.97
N ALA A 344 -9.80 -29.79 9.45
CA ALA A 344 -11.22 -29.72 9.15
C ALA A 344 -11.49 -29.53 7.64
N ILE A 345 -10.72 -28.67 6.97
CA ILE A 345 -10.80 -28.49 5.52
C ILE A 345 -10.32 -29.76 4.80
N TRP A 346 -9.18 -30.32 5.20
CA TRP A 346 -8.66 -31.55 4.60
C TRP A 346 -9.64 -32.72 4.72
N ASP A 347 -10.29 -32.88 5.87
CA ASP A 347 -11.18 -34.00 6.12
C ASP A 347 -12.50 -33.91 5.32
N MET A 348 -12.82 -32.75 4.74
CA MET A 348 -13.96 -32.61 3.81
C MET A 348 -13.75 -33.35 2.48
N PHE A 349 -12.50 -33.50 2.01
CA PHE A 349 -12.21 -34.11 0.70
C PHE A 349 -11.17 -35.24 0.73
N ASP A 350 -10.33 -35.33 1.77
CA ASP A 350 -9.40 -36.44 1.99
C ASP A 350 -9.28 -36.84 3.48
N PRO A 351 -10.37 -37.37 4.08
CA PRO A 351 -10.36 -37.82 5.48
C PRO A 351 -9.46 -39.04 5.72
N SER A 352 -9.10 -39.77 4.67
CA SER A 352 -8.24 -40.96 4.75
C SER A 352 -6.75 -40.64 4.58
N ARG A 353 -6.40 -39.36 4.34
CA ARG A 353 -5.01 -38.88 4.21
C ARG A 353 -4.23 -39.57 3.10
N HIS A 354 -4.88 -39.74 1.93
CA HIS A 354 -4.21 -40.24 0.74
C HIS A 354 -3.28 -39.17 0.12
N LEU A 355 -3.66 -37.90 0.20
CA LEU A 355 -2.89 -36.77 -0.29
C LEU A 355 -1.86 -36.34 0.77
N PRO A 356 -0.62 -36.06 0.37
CA PRO A 356 0.35 -35.37 1.22
C PRO A 356 -0.21 -34.03 1.71
N ARG A 357 -0.05 -33.78 3.01
CA ARG A 357 -0.47 -32.53 3.70
C ARG A 357 0.75 -31.65 4.06
N ASP A 358 1.83 -31.76 3.29
CA ASP A 358 2.98 -30.85 3.35
C ASP A 358 2.57 -29.42 2.96
N THR A 359 3.36 -28.44 3.40
CA THR A 359 3.08 -27.03 3.12
C THR A 359 3.13 -26.76 1.62
N ALA A 360 2.17 -25.98 1.13
CA ALA A 360 2.16 -25.57 -0.26
C ALA A 360 2.95 -24.26 -0.48
N GLU A 361 3.34 -24.04 -1.72
CA GLU A 361 4.08 -22.85 -2.15
C GLU A 361 3.62 -22.39 -3.53
N ILE A 362 3.52 -21.08 -3.70
CA ILE A 362 3.24 -20.41 -4.97
C ILE A 362 4.26 -19.29 -5.12
N LEU A 363 5.04 -19.34 -6.19
CA LEU A 363 5.99 -18.31 -6.57
C LEU A 363 5.77 -17.94 -8.02
N PHE A 364 5.67 -16.64 -8.26
CA PHE A 364 5.62 -16.03 -9.57
C PHE A 364 6.69 -14.95 -9.60
N ASP A 365 7.67 -15.03 -10.50
CA ASP A 365 8.73 -14.04 -10.65
C ASP A 365 9.06 -13.89 -12.13
N VAL A 366 8.71 -12.72 -12.67
CA VAL A 366 8.87 -12.37 -14.08
C VAL A 366 9.50 -11.00 -14.17
N THR A 367 10.55 -10.91 -14.96
CA THR A 367 11.19 -9.67 -15.37
C THR A 367 10.96 -9.44 -16.87
N GLY A 368 11.14 -8.22 -17.33
CA GLY A 368 11.06 -7.96 -18.75
C GLY A 368 11.42 -6.54 -19.10
N MET A 369 11.32 -6.26 -20.40
CA MET A 369 11.56 -4.95 -20.97
C MET A 369 10.43 -4.65 -21.95
N GLY A 370 9.94 -3.42 -21.93
CA GLY A 370 8.88 -2.99 -22.84
C GLY A 370 8.78 -1.48 -22.97
N THR A 371 8.06 -1.05 -23.99
CA THR A 371 7.79 0.36 -24.28
C THR A 371 6.34 0.67 -23.94
N ASN A 372 6.14 1.58 -22.98
CA ASN A 372 4.82 2.10 -22.64
C ASN A 372 4.47 3.31 -23.52
N GLY A 373 3.50 3.17 -24.42
CA GLY A 373 3.10 4.24 -25.33
C GLY A 373 2.09 5.24 -24.75
N MET A 374 1.70 5.13 -23.48
CA MET A 374 0.68 5.99 -22.87
C MET A 374 0.92 6.25 -21.38
N ASP A 375 0.57 7.45 -20.94
CA ASP A 375 0.54 7.83 -19.53
C ASP A 375 -0.56 7.07 -18.77
N LEU A 376 -0.18 6.09 -17.95
CA LEU A 376 -1.12 5.22 -17.23
C LEU A 376 -1.83 5.91 -16.06
N LEU A 377 -1.33 7.07 -15.64
CA LEU A 377 -1.98 7.90 -14.61
C LEU A 377 -2.67 9.14 -15.18
N ASN A 378 -2.90 9.17 -16.49
CA ASN A 378 -3.77 10.12 -17.15
C ASN A 378 -5.15 9.48 -17.36
N PHE A 379 -6.01 9.56 -16.34
CA PHE A 379 -7.31 8.91 -16.35
C PHE A 379 -8.25 9.48 -17.41
N GLU A 380 -8.11 10.77 -17.76
CA GLU A 380 -8.89 11.38 -18.85
C GLU A 380 -8.50 10.78 -20.21
N ALA A 381 -7.21 10.59 -20.47
CA ALA A 381 -6.73 9.97 -21.70
C ALA A 381 -7.13 8.48 -21.77
N LEU A 382 -7.01 7.75 -20.65
CA LEU A 382 -7.42 6.36 -20.55
C LEU A 382 -8.93 6.17 -20.78
N ALA A 383 -9.78 7.05 -20.23
CA ALA A 383 -11.22 6.98 -20.43
C ALA A 383 -11.65 7.17 -21.89
N GLN A 384 -10.81 7.84 -22.69
CA GLN A 384 -11.05 8.06 -24.12
C GLN A 384 -10.43 6.96 -25.01
N LEU A 385 -9.65 6.05 -24.42
CA LEU A 385 -8.99 4.98 -25.15
C LEU A 385 -10.00 3.90 -25.57
N PHE A 386 -9.97 3.55 -26.85
CA PHE A 386 -10.67 2.38 -27.37
C PHE A 386 -9.68 1.21 -27.49
N GLY A 387 -9.80 0.24 -26.59
CA GLY A 387 -8.90 -0.93 -26.53
C GLY A 387 -7.91 -0.87 -25.35
N PRO A 388 -6.98 -1.83 -25.24
CA PRO A 388 -5.96 -1.81 -24.21
C PRO A 388 -4.93 -0.70 -24.45
N PRO A 389 -4.26 -0.19 -23.39
CA PRO A 389 -3.14 0.73 -23.52
C PRO A 389 -2.08 0.21 -24.51
N PRO A 390 -1.44 1.09 -25.30
CA PRO A 390 -0.42 0.71 -26.28
C PRO A 390 0.91 0.36 -25.58
N ILE A 391 0.91 -0.72 -24.82
CA ILE A 391 2.10 -1.27 -24.15
C ILE A 391 2.67 -2.36 -25.07
N GLN A 392 3.95 -2.22 -25.42
CA GLN A 392 4.69 -3.20 -26.20
C GLN A 392 5.71 -3.87 -25.29
N ILE A 393 5.58 -5.18 -25.09
CA ILE A 393 6.57 -5.96 -24.35
C ILE A 393 7.57 -6.50 -25.36
N ASP A 394 8.84 -6.14 -25.22
CA ASP A 394 9.93 -6.53 -26.11
C ASP A 394 10.57 -7.84 -25.65
N GLU A 395 10.69 -8.03 -24.34
CA GLU A 395 11.27 -9.22 -23.72
C GLU A 395 10.55 -9.56 -22.40
N VAL A 396 10.42 -10.86 -22.12
CA VAL A 396 9.97 -11.42 -20.85
C VAL A 396 10.90 -12.53 -20.45
N THR A 397 11.44 -12.45 -19.25
CA THR A 397 12.17 -13.54 -18.59
C THR A 397 11.34 -14.07 -17.42
N ILE A 398 11.07 -15.36 -17.46
CA ILE A 398 10.54 -16.13 -16.35
C ILE A 398 11.73 -16.52 -15.47
N GLU A 399 11.94 -15.76 -14.40
CA GLU A 399 13.00 -16.03 -13.42
C GLU A 399 12.66 -17.28 -12.61
N ASN A 400 11.42 -17.35 -12.12
CA ASN A 400 10.92 -18.50 -11.38
C ASN A 400 9.39 -18.51 -11.32
N LEU A 401 8.76 -19.49 -11.96
CA LEU A 401 7.40 -19.90 -11.60
C LEU A 401 7.49 -21.21 -10.84
N ARG A 402 6.85 -21.30 -9.69
CA ARG A 402 6.76 -22.54 -8.92
C ARG A 402 5.39 -22.68 -8.27
N ILE A 403 4.81 -23.86 -8.41
CA ILE A 403 3.64 -24.27 -7.65
C ILE A 403 3.95 -25.64 -7.06
N ALA A 404 3.96 -25.75 -5.74
CA ALA A 404 4.19 -27.01 -5.04
C ALA A 404 3.03 -27.24 -4.05
N ALA A 405 2.33 -28.35 -4.17
CA ALA A 405 1.24 -28.73 -3.27
C ALA A 405 0.91 -30.22 -3.44
N VAL A 406 0.33 -30.84 -2.40
CA VAL A 406 -0.23 -32.21 -2.47
C VAL A 406 0.72 -33.26 -3.07
N GLY A 407 2.03 -33.12 -2.82
CA GLY A 407 3.07 -34.01 -3.33
C GLY A 407 3.40 -33.87 -4.82
N ALA A 408 2.90 -32.83 -5.49
CA ALA A 408 3.27 -32.48 -6.85
C ALA A 408 3.91 -31.08 -6.91
N GLU A 409 4.82 -30.90 -7.86
CA GLU A 409 5.51 -29.63 -8.09
C GLU A 409 5.58 -29.36 -9.59
N ALA A 410 5.28 -28.11 -9.95
CA ALA A 410 5.51 -27.55 -11.27
C ALA A 410 6.47 -26.36 -11.15
N THR A 411 7.52 -26.35 -11.96
CA THR A 411 8.41 -25.18 -12.09
C THR A 411 8.55 -24.75 -13.54
N ALA A 412 8.77 -23.46 -13.78
CA ALA A 412 9.12 -22.95 -15.10
C ALA A 412 10.17 -21.84 -15.04
N THR A 413 11.06 -21.85 -16.03
CA THR A 413 12.08 -20.80 -16.28
C THR A 413 12.25 -20.63 -17.78
N GLY A 414 12.64 -19.44 -18.24
CA GLY A 414 12.85 -19.20 -19.66
C GLY A 414 12.84 -17.74 -20.04
N ALA A 415 13.10 -17.47 -21.30
CA ALA A 415 13.09 -16.11 -21.84
C ALA A 415 12.46 -16.10 -23.22
N ILE A 416 11.66 -15.06 -23.50
CA ILE A 416 10.94 -14.85 -24.75
C ILE A 416 11.11 -13.39 -25.17
N THR A 417 11.47 -13.17 -26.42
CA THR A 417 11.48 -11.86 -27.08
C THR A 417 10.32 -11.76 -28.06
N PHE A 418 9.87 -10.55 -28.39
CA PHE A 418 8.72 -10.33 -29.26
C PHE A 418 9.06 -9.42 -30.45
N ASP A 419 8.82 -9.92 -31.68
CA ASP A 419 8.97 -9.12 -32.91
C ASP A 419 7.65 -8.43 -33.28
N TRP A 420 7.55 -7.16 -32.91
CA TRP A 420 6.40 -6.28 -33.20
C TRP A 420 6.24 -5.94 -34.69
N THR A 421 7.09 -6.45 -35.58
CA THR A 421 6.90 -6.32 -37.04
C THR A 421 6.20 -7.51 -37.68
N ASP A 422 6.03 -8.61 -36.95
CA ASP A 422 5.41 -9.85 -37.43
C ASP A 422 4.23 -10.30 -36.57
N PHE A 423 3.03 -9.97 -37.04
CA PHE A 423 1.75 -10.44 -36.50
C PHE A 423 1.10 -11.54 -37.35
N GLN A 424 1.82 -12.04 -38.36
CA GLN A 424 1.27 -13.00 -39.32
C GLN A 424 1.66 -14.43 -38.95
N THR A 425 2.84 -14.60 -38.34
CA THR A 425 3.32 -15.90 -37.86
C THR A 425 2.37 -16.50 -36.80
N ILE A 426 2.02 -15.71 -35.79
CA ILE A 426 0.95 -16.03 -34.83
C ILE A 426 -0.11 -14.93 -34.94
N PRO A 427 -1.29 -15.20 -35.53
CA PRO A 427 -2.29 -14.16 -35.76
C PRO A 427 -2.69 -13.42 -34.48
N GLY A 428 -2.44 -12.11 -34.45
CA GLY A 428 -2.86 -11.21 -33.38
C GLY A 428 -1.87 -11.03 -32.23
N ILE A 429 -0.69 -11.67 -32.29
CA ILE A 429 0.38 -11.54 -31.28
C ILE A 429 1.69 -11.22 -32.01
N ALA A 430 2.51 -10.33 -31.46
CA ALA A 430 3.88 -10.11 -31.96
C ALA A 430 4.63 -11.43 -31.90
N ARG A 431 5.36 -11.80 -32.96
CA ARG A 431 5.99 -13.13 -33.05
C ARG A 431 6.95 -13.34 -31.86
N PRO A 432 6.69 -14.31 -30.97
CA PRO A 432 7.61 -14.63 -29.90
C PRO A 432 8.80 -15.42 -30.45
N GLU A 433 9.98 -15.24 -29.87
CA GLU A 433 11.17 -16.06 -30.10
C GLU A 433 11.87 -16.32 -28.77
N GLY A 434 12.12 -17.59 -28.45
CA GLY A 434 12.71 -17.98 -27.17
C GLY A 434 12.26 -19.36 -26.72
N ALA A 435 12.60 -19.70 -25.49
CA ALA A 435 12.30 -21.00 -24.92
C ALA A 435 11.92 -20.91 -23.44
N VAL A 436 10.96 -21.75 -23.05
CA VAL A 436 10.54 -21.96 -21.66
C VAL A 436 10.70 -23.43 -21.32
N THR A 437 11.40 -23.71 -20.24
CA THR A 437 11.54 -25.06 -19.68
C THR A 437 10.57 -25.20 -18.51
N VAL A 438 9.72 -26.21 -18.58
CA VAL A 438 8.76 -26.57 -17.52
C VAL A 438 9.15 -27.93 -16.96
N ASN A 439 9.29 -28.03 -15.63
CA ASN A 439 9.48 -29.31 -14.95
C ASN A 439 8.24 -29.65 -14.13
N LEU A 440 7.80 -30.91 -14.19
CA LEU A 440 6.70 -31.46 -13.43
C LEU A 440 7.19 -32.68 -12.64
N ASN A 441 7.06 -32.64 -11.33
CA ASN A 441 7.43 -33.71 -10.40
C ASN A 441 6.17 -34.19 -9.65
N GLY A 442 5.97 -35.49 -9.51
CA GLY A 442 4.88 -36.06 -8.69
C GLY A 442 3.47 -36.00 -9.33
N ALA A 443 3.36 -35.50 -10.56
CA ALA A 443 2.08 -35.28 -11.23
C ALA A 443 1.32 -36.60 -11.53
N ASN A 444 2.04 -37.67 -11.91
CA ASN A 444 1.37 -38.95 -12.18
C ASN A 444 0.88 -39.61 -10.90
N ALA A 445 1.69 -39.58 -9.83
CA ALA A 445 1.30 -40.10 -8.52
C ALA A 445 0.08 -39.35 -7.94
N LEU A 446 0.06 -38.01 -8.06
CA LEU A 446 -1.10 -37.21 -7.66
C LEU A 446 -2.35 -37.61 -8.44
N MET A 447 -2.26 -37.68 -9.76
CA MET A 447 -3.37 -38.10 -10.62
C MET A 447 -3.89 -39.50 -10.27
N ASP A 448 -3.00 -40.48 -10.05
CA ASP A 448 -3.38 -41.84 -9.63
C ASP A 448 -4.13 -41.81 -8.29
N THR A 449 -3.67 -40.98 -7.35
CA THR A 449 -4.28 -40.81 -6.04
C THR A 449 -5.68 -40.20 -6.15
N LEU A 450 -5.85 -39.16 -6.97
CA LEU A 450 -7.14 -38.51 -7.19
C LEU A 450 -8.17 -39.45 -7.85
N VAL A 451 -7.73 -40.33 -8.76
CA VAL A 451 -8.59 -41.38 -9.34
C VAL A 451 -8.94 -42.44 -8.30
N ALA A 452 -7.96 -42.89 -7.51
CA ALA A 452 -8.18 -43.89 -6.46
C ALA A 452 -9.18 -43.39 -5.38
N MET A 453 -9.16 -42.10 -5.09
CA MET A 453 -10.11 -41.43 -4.20
C MET A 453 -11.49 -41.20 -4.84
N GLY A 454 -11.60 -41.35 -6.17
CA GLY A 454 -12.82 -41.05 -6.92
C GLY A 454 -13.14 -39.57 -7.07
N LEU A 455 -12.16 -38.68 -6.81
CA LEU A 455 -12.32 -37.23 -6.98
C LEU A 455 -12.28 -36.82 -8.47
N ILE A 456 -11.56 -37.58 -9.28
CA ILE A 456 -11.50 -37.39 -10.74
C ILE A 456 -11.82 -38.72 -11.43
N PRO A 457 -12.77 -38.76 -12.38
CA PRO A 457 -12.98 -39.93 -13.23
C PRO A 457 -11.71 -40.28 -14.03
N GLU A 458 -11.35 -41.56 -14.09
CA GLU A 458 -10.17 -42.03 -14.85
C GLU A 458 -10.20 -41.58 -16.32
N GLY A 459 -11.40 -41.58 -16.93
CA GLY A 459 -11.63 -41.13 -18.31
C GLY A 459 -11.25 -39.66 -18.55
N ASP A 460 -11.36 -38.81 -17.53
CA ASP A 460 -11.04 -37.38 -17.62
C ASP A 460 -9.52 -37.15 -17.59
N LEU A 461 -8.73 -38.12 -17.12
CA LEU A 461 -7.28 -38.07 -17.12
C LEU A 461 -6.62 -38.65 -18.38
N VAL A 462 -7.39 -39.32 -19.25
CA VAL A 462 -6.86 -39.89 -20.49
C VAL A 462 -6.25 -38.80 -21.37
N MET A 463 -6.96 -37.68 -21.54
CA MET A 463 -6.47 -36.56 -22.36
C MET A 463 -5.27 -35.84 -21.71
N PRO A 464 -5.32 -35.42 -20.42
CA PRO A 464 -4.16 -34.85 -19.74
C PRO A 464 -2.90 -35.73 -19.81
N ARG A 465 -3.02 -37.03 -19.55
CA ARG A 465 -1.87 -37.96 -19.63
C ARG A 465 -1.32 -38.09 -21.03
N MET A 466 -2.20 -38.15 -22.03
CA MET A 466 -1.78 -38.16 -23.43
C MET A 466 -1.05 -36.87 -23.80
N MET A 467 -1.54 -35.71 -23.36
CA MET A 467 -0.90 -34.42 -23.60
C MET A 467 0.47 -34.33 -22.93
N MET A 468 0.58 -34.74 -21.67
CA MET A 468 1.87 -34.80 -20.97
C MET A 468 2.85 -35.76 -21.64
N GLY A 469 2.40 -36.95 -22.07
CA GLY A 469 3.26 -37.89 -22.80
C GLY A 469 3.64 -37.44 -24.21
N MET A 470 2.86 -36.52 -24.81
CA MET A 470 3.14 -35.97 -26.14
C MET A 470 4.07 -34.77 -26.09
N PHE A 471 4.01 -33.96 -25.03
CA PHE A 471 4.73 -32.68 -24.94
C PHE A 471 5.80 -32.64 -23.85
N ALA A 472 5.95 -33.67 -23.04
CA ALA A 472 7.00 -33.77 -22.03
C ALA A 472 7.83 -35.04 -22.21
N THR A 473 9.08 -34.96 -21.78
CA THR A 473 10.05 -36.05 -21.79
C THR A 473 10.29 -36.53 -20.37
N PRO A 474 10.19 -37.84 -20.07
CA PRO A 474 10.57 -38.37 -18.78
C PRO A 474 12.06 -38.18 -18.51
N VAL A 475 12.39 -37.54 -17.39
CA VAL A 475 13.79 -37.30 -16.95
C VAL A 475 14.13 -38.04 -15.65
N GLY A 476 13.14 -38.70 -15.04
CA GLY A 476 13.27 -39.46 -13.81
C GLY A 476 12.01 -40.26 -13.50
N ASP A 477 11.93 -40.80 -12.27
CA ASP A 477 10.72 -41.47 -11.79
C ASP A 477 9.68 -40.41 -11.37
N ASP A 478 8.53 -40.41 -12.04
CA ASP A 478 7.49 -39.36 -11.95
C ASP A 478 8.04 -37.92 -12.10
N MET A 479 9.03 -37.75 -12.98
CA MET A 479 9.61 -36.46 -13.34
C MET A 479 9.54 -36.27 -14.86
N LEU A 480 8.91 -35.19 -15.27
CA LEU A 480 8.71 -34.81 -16.67
C LEU A 480 9.31 -33.42 -16.91
N GLU A 481 10.02 -33.27 -18.02
CA GLU A 481 10.53 -31.99 -18.51
C GLU A 481 9.88 -31.67 -19.86
N SER A 482 9.45 -30.43 -20.06
CA SER A 482 8.96 -29.93 -21.35
C SER A 482 9.70 -28.64 -21.70
N VAL A 483 10.38 -28.64 -22.85
CA VAL A 483 10.99 -27.45 -23.42
C VAL A 483 10.08 -26.95 -24.54
N LEU A 484 9.39 -25.84 -24.30
CA LEU A 484 8.57 -25.14 -25.28
C LEU A 484 9.42 -24.06 -25.94
N GLU A 485 9.61 -24.14 -27.26
CA GLU A 485 10.45 -23.23 -28.02
C GLU A 485 9.64 -22.61 -29.17
N VAL A 486 9.82 -21.30 -29.40
CA VAL A 486 9.45 -20.67 -30.66
C VAL A 486 10.73 -20.21 -31.32
N ASN A 487 11.03 -20.76 -32.50
CA ASN A 487 12.26 -20.44 -33.22
C ASN A 487 12.10 -19.22 -34.14
N SER A 488 13.19 -18.74 -34.72
CA SER A 488 13.21 -17.61 -35.67
C SER A 488 12.33 -17.78 -36.93
N GLU A 489 11.91 -19.00 -37.27
CA GLU A 489 10.97 -19.26 -38.37
C GLU A 489 9.50 -19.19 -37.91
N GLY A 490 9.25 -18.97 -36.61
CA GLY A 490 7.92 -18.94 -36.03
C GLY A 490 7.32 -20.31 -35.75
N HIS A 491 8.12 -21.38 -35.85
CA HIS A 491 7.65 -22.73 -35.54
C HIS A 491 7.55 -22.89 -34.04
N VAL A 492 6.41 -23.44 -33.58
CA VAL A 492 6.23 -23.80 -32.17
C VAL A 492 6.70 -25.22 -32.00
N LEU A 493 7.68 -25.44 -31.13
CA LEU A 493 8.26 -26.74 -30.84
C LEU A 493 8.02 -27.11 -29.38
N ALA A 494 7.77 -28.40 -29.12
CA ALA A 494 7.91 -28.99 -27.80
C ALA A 494 8.98 -30.09 -27.87
N ASN A 495 10.02 -29.99 -27.06
CA ASN A 495 11.15 -30.93 -27.02
C ASN A 495 11.79 -31.14 -28.41
N GLY A 496 11.89 -30.07 -29.20
CA GLY A 496 12.39 -30.11 -30.59
C GLY A 496 11.44 -30.75 -31.61
N GLN A 497 10.24 -31.19 -31.21
CA GLN A 497 9.20 -31.65 -32.12
C GLN A 497 8.27 -30.51 -32.47
N ARG A 498 8.05 -30.30 -33.77
CA ARG A 498 7.19 -29.23 -34.27
C ARG A 498 5.71 -29.53 -33.99
N LEU A 499 5.03 -28.57 -33.35
CA LEU A 499 3.59 -28.61 -33.04
C LEU A 499 2.76 -27.87 -34.08
N GLN A 500 3.27 -26.71 -34.53
CA GLN A 500 2.64 -25.82 -35.51
C GLN A 500 3.67 -25.25 -36.47
#